data_AF-A0A0F0H997-F1
#
_entry.id   AF-A0A0F0H997-F1
#
_cell.length_a   1.000
_cell.length_b   1.000
_cell.length_c   1.000
_cell.angle_alpha   90.00
_cell.angle_beta   90.00
_cell.angle_gamma   90.00
#
_symmetry.space_group_name_H-M   'P 1'
#
loop_
_entity.id
_entity.type
_entity.pdbx_description
1 polymer ?
#
loop_
_entity_poly.entity_id
_entity_poly.type
_entity_poly.pdbx_seq_one_letter_code
_entity_poly.pdbx_strand_id
1 'polypeptide(L)'
;MMREGKLKATERVLDEAEDERTEREDDGTWDGEFHLSVFASTLEPGEELDAAVARLFGPHRRVKFYRVATVEDLQAAGFQLAASPPEPYHYDVLLGTELTPAVVERFERCFGDARRNPAWTR
;
A
#
# COMPACT_ATOMS: atom_id res chain seq x y z
N MET A 1 3.77 -4.31 25.30
CA MET A 1 3.06 -3.02 25.36
C MET A 1 3.06 -2.43 23.95
N MET A 2 2.01 -2.66 23.17
CA MET A 2 1.89 -2.07 21.84
C MET A 2 1.61 -0.57 22.02
N ARG A 3 2.37 0.29 21.33
CA ARG A 3 2.20 1.75 21.44
C ARG A 3 0.86 2.13 20.83
N GLU A 4 0.10 2.98 21.50
CA GLU A 4 -1.26 3.42 21.12
C GLU A 4 -1.37 3.93 19.67
N GLY A 5 -0.29 4.50 19.13
CA GLY A 5 -0.22 4.94 17.73
C GLY A 5 -0.16 3.79 16.70
N LYS A 6 0.32 2.61 17.08
CA LYS A 6 0.36 1.43 16.20
C LYS A 6 -1.04 0.81 16.06
N LEU A 7 -1.81 0.76 17.15
CA LEU A 7 -3.19 0.26 17.14
C LEU A 7 -4.06 1.07 16.17
N LYS A 8 -3.96 2.40 16.19
CA LYS A 8 -4.71 3.28 15.27
C LYS A 8 -4.33 3.10 13.80
N ALA A 9 -3.08 2.72 13.51
CA ALA A 9 -2.63 2.48 12.14
C ALA A 9 -3.18 1.15 11.62
N THR A 10 -3.10 0.09 12.44
CA THR A 10 -3.68 -1.22 12.15
C THR A 10 -5.20 -1.13 11.96
N GLU A 11 -5.92 -0.42 12.83
CA GLU A 11 -7.36 -0.18 12.68
C GLU A 11 -7.71 0.51 11.36
N ARG A 12 -6.95 1.55 10.98
CA ARG A 12 -7.19 2.26 9.72
C ARG A 12 -6.99 1.36 8.50
N VAL A 13 -5.98 0.49 8.53
CA VAL A 13 -5.70 -0.43 7.42
C VAL A 13 -6.76 -1.53 7.35
N LEU A 14 -7.30 -1.98 8.49
CA LEU A 14 -8.45 -2.88 8.52
C LEU A 14 -9.67 -2.23 7.86
N ASP A 15 -10.00 -1.00 8.26
CA ASP A 15 -11.14 -0.26 7.70
C ASP A 15 -10.97 -0.06 6.18
N GLU A 16 -9.77 0.32 5.72
CA GLU A 16 -9.47 0.53 4.29
C GLU A 16 -9.64 -0.75 3.45
N ALA A 17 -9.20 -1.90 3.97
CA ALA A 17 -9.37 -3.19 3.28
C ALA A 17 -10.83 -3.68 3.29
N GLU A 18 -11.60 -3.38 4.35
CA GLU A 18 -13.04 -3.68 4.44
C GLU A 18 -13.87 -2.79 3.50
N ASP A 19 -13.52 -1.50 3.40
CA ASP A 19 -14.12 -0.58 2.44
C ASP A 19 -13.86 -1.07 1.01
N GLU A 20 -12.61 -1.45 0.68
CA GLU A 20 -12.25 -2.01 -0.64
C GLU A 20 -13.01 -3.31 -0.96
N ARG A 21 -13.21 -4.18 0.04
CA ARG A 21 -14.04 -5.38 -0.13
C ARG A 21 -15.46 -4.98 -0.51
N THR A 22 -16.05 -4.08 0.26
CA THR A 22 -17.45 -3.66 0.09
C THR A 22 -17.67 -3.02 -1.29
N GLU A 23 -16.77 -2.15 -1.72
CA GLU A 23 -16.81 -1.56 -3.07
C GLU A 23 -16.77 -2.62 -4.18
N ARG A 24 -15.89 -3.63 -4.05
CA ARG A 24 -15.81 -4.70 -5.03
C ARG A 24 -16.97 -5.69 -4.98
N GLU A 25 -17.57 -5.92 -3.82
CA GLU A 25 -18.81 -6.68 -3.68
C GLU A 25 -19.95 -5.96 -4.41
N ASP A 26 -20.09 -4.65 -4.22
CA ASP A 26 -21.10 -3.81 -4.87
C ASP A 26 -20.92 -3.76 -6.39
N ASP A 27 -19.68 -3.71 -6.86
CA ASP A 27 -19.34 -3.72 -8.30
C ASP A 27 -19.31 -5.13 -8.91
N GLY A 28 -19.54 -6.19 -8.11
CA GLY A 28 -19.53 -7.58 -8.57
C GLY A 28 -18.17 -8.11 -9.02
N THR A 29 -17.09 -7.48 -8.55
CA THR A 29 -15.68 -7.83 -8.87
C THR A 29 -14.96 -8.53 -7.73
N TRP A 30 -15.64 -8.76 -6.60
CA TRP A 30 -15.09 -9.49 -5.47
C TRP A 30 -14.71 -10.92 -5.83
N ASP A 31 -13.45 -11.28 -5.61
CA ASP A 31 -12.86 -12.59 -5.92
C ASP A 31 -12.67 -13.49 -4.69
N GLY A 32 -13.05 -13.01 -3.51
CA GLY A 32 -12.92 -13.73 -2.24
C GLY A 32 -11.66 -13.40 -1.45
N GLU A 33 -10.82 -12.47 -1.91
CA GLU A 33 -9.56 -12.11 -1.24
C GLU A 33 -9.49 -10.62 -0.89
N PHE A 34 -9.10 -10.32 0.34
CA PHE A 34 -8.85 -8.94 0.74
C PHE A 34 -7.59 -8.43 0.06
N HIS A 35 -7.64 -7.17 -0.33
CA HIS A 35 -6.57 -6.42 -1.00
C HIS A 35 -6.44 -5.03 -0.40
N LEU A 36 -5.24 -4.49 -0.58
CA LEU A 36 -4.98 -3.07 -0.41
C LEU A 36 -4.32 -2.50 -1.65
N SER A 37 -4.93 -1.47 -2.19
CA SER A 37 -4.40 -0.69 -3.30
C SER A 37 -3.12 0.06 -2.90
N VAL A 38 -2.05 -0.10 -3.69
CA VAL A 38 -0.75 0.56 -3.53
C VAL A 38 -0.26 1.11 -4.86
N PHE A 39 0.71 2.03 -4.78
CA PHE A 39 1.45 2.50 -5.95
C PHE A 39 2.81 1.82 -6.03
N ALA A 40 3.13 1.22 -7.17
CA ALA A 40 4.42 0.58 -7.39
C ALA A 40 5.04 0.97 -8.74
N SER A 41 6.36 1.04 -8.77
CA SER A 41 7.13 1.17 -10.00
C SER A 41 8.54 0.62 -9.79
N THR A 42 9.20 0.27 -10.90
CA THR A 42 10.62 -0.05 -10.92
C THR A 42 11.46 1.22 -10.83
N LEU A 43 12.56 1.15 -10.10
CA LEU A 43 13.60 2.19 -10.15
C LEU A 43 14.36 2.06 -11.48
N GLU A 44 14.49 3.17 -12.20
CA GLU A 44 15.35 3.22 -13.38
C GLU A 44 16.84 3.21 -12.97
N PRO A 45 17.77 2.75 -13.84
CA PRO A 45 19.19 2.76 -13.54
C PRO A 45 19.69 4.17 -13.20
N GLY A 46 20.18 4.35 -11.96
CA GLY A 46 20.64 5.65 -11.45
C GLY A 46 19.52 6.57 -10.94
N GLU A 47 18.26 6.11 -10.91
CA GLU A 47 17.15 6.82 -10.30
C GLU A 47 17.17 6.66 -8.77
N GLU A 48 17.11 7.78 -8.07
CA GLU A 48 16.93 7.80 -6.62
C GLU A 48 15.46 7.58 -6.25
N LEU A 49 15.22 6.98 -5.08
CA LEU A 49 13.88 6.68 -4.58
C LEU A 49 12.93 7.89 -4.61
N ASP A 50 13.43 9.09 -4.31
CA ASP A 50 12.61 10.31 -4.27
C ASP A 50 12.19 10.79 -5.65
N ALA A 51 13.00 10.50 -6.68
CA ALA A 51 12.64 10.77 -8.07
C ALA A 51 11.53 9.82 -8.54
N ALA A 52 11.62 8.54 -8.17
CA ALA A 52 10.57 7.57 -8.46
C ALA A 52 9.24 7.91 -7.76
N VAL A 53 9.30 8.38 -6.51
CA VAL A 53 8.12 8.89 -5.78
C VAL A 53 7.52 10.09 -6.48
N ALA A 54 8.33 11.06 -6.92
CA ALA A 54 7.83 12.23 -7.65
C ALA A 54 7.13 11.84 -8.97
N ARG A 55 7.63 10.80 -9.65
CA ARG A 55 7.04 10.21 -10.86
C ARG A 55 5.72 9.48 -10.55
N LEU A 56 5.68 8.67 -9.49
CA LEU A 56 4.50 7.92 -9.03
C LEU A 56 3.36 8.84 -8.59
N PHE A 57 3.67 9.87 -7.81
CA PHE A 57 2.66 10.72 -7.18
C PHE A 57 2.33 11.98 -7.97
N GLY A 58 3.13 12.35 -8.99
CA GLY A 58 2.86 13.41 -9.95
C GLY A 58 2.36 14.75 -9.34
N PRO A 59 1.75 15.63 -10.16
CA PRO A 59 1.10 16.84 -9.66
C PRO A 59 -0.33 16.61 -9.10
N HIS A 60 -0.86 15.39 -9.23
CA HIS A 60 -2.28 15.10 -8.99
C HIS A 60 -2.57 14.32 -7.70
N ARG A 61 -1.60 13.66 -7.06
CA ARG A 61 -1.84 12.91 -5.81
C ARG A 61 -1.20 13.59 -4.60
N ARG A 62 -2.07 14.08 -3.71
CA ARG A 62 -1.80 14.99 -2.60
C ARG A 62 -1.46 14.28 -1.28
N VAL A 63 -0.72 13.17 -1.30
CA VAL A 63 -0.31 12.54 -0.03
C VAL A 63 0.82 13.33 0.61
N LYS A 64 0.64 13.74 1.87
CA LYS A 64 1.63 14.52 2.64
C LYS A 64 2.82 13.65 3.08
N PHE A 65 2.53 12.41 3.42
CA PHE A 65 3.51 11.41 3.84
C PHE A 65 3.28 10.11 3.07
N TYR A 66 4.37 9.39 2.81
CA TYR A 66 4.37 8.08 2.18
C TYR A 66 5.32 7.15 2.93
N ARG A 67 5.08 5.85 2.81
CA ARG A 67 6.01 4.79 3.25
C ARG A 67 6.34 3.93 2.05
N VAL A 68 7.48 3.26 2.08
CA VAL A 68 7.94 2.41 0.98
C VAL A 68 8.26 1.01 1.50
N ALA A 69 8.02 0.02 0.65
CA ALA A 69 8.47 -1.35 0.79
C ALA A 69 8.99 -1.81 -0.57
N THR A 70 9.94 -2.74 -0.59
CA THR A 70 10.32 -3.42 -1.84
C THR A 70 9.34 -4.54 -2.16
N VAL A 71 9.31 -5.00 -3.42
CA VAL A 71 8.50 -6.17 -3.79
C VAL A 71 9.03 -7.40 -3.07
N GLU A 72 10.35 -7.49 -2.88
CA GLU A 72 11.03 -8.55 -2.16
C GLU A 72 10.60 -8.61 -0.69
N ASP A 73 10.45 -7.47 -0.01
CA ASP A 73 9.97 -7.41 1.39
C ASP A 73 8.53 -7.90 1.53
N LEU A 74 7.67 -7.56 0.57
CA LEU A 74 6.26 -7.98 0.55
C LEU A 74 6.16 -9.49 0.27
N GLN A 75 6.92 -9.99 -0.70
CA GLN A 75 6.98 -11.42 -1.02
C GLN A 75 7.58 -12.25 0.13
N ALA A 76 8.63 -11.77 0.78
CA ALA A 76 9.22 -12.44 1.94
C ALA A 76 8.23 -12.51 3.13
N ALA A 77 7.31 -11.57 3.23
CA ALA A 77 6.21 -11.59 4.20
C ALA A 77 4.99 -12.43 3.76
N GLY A 78 5.07 -13.07 2.58
CA GLY A 78 4.03 -13.94 2.04
C GLY A 78 2.92 -13.22 1.28
N PHE A 79 3.11 -11.95 0.92
CA PHE A 79 2.14 -11.20 0.13
C PHE A 79 2.44 -11.29 -1.37
N GLN A 80 1.39 -11.19 -2.17
CA GLN A 80 1.46 -11.12 -3.62
C GLN A 80 1.04 -9.73 -4.09
N LEU A 81 1.61 -9.28 -5.21
CA LEU A 81 1.21 -8.04 -5.88
C LEU A 81 0.55 -8.40 -7.22
N ALA A 82 -0.63 -7.84 -7.46
CA ALA A 82 -1.33 -7.92 -8.74
C ALA A 82 -1.46 -6.51 -9.33
N ALA A 83 -1.29 -6.36 -10.64
CA ALA A 83 -1.59 -5.09 -11.29
C ALA A 83 -3.10 -4.85 -11.25
N SER A 84 -3.51 -3.63 -10.87
CA SER A 84 -4.92 -3.26 -10.79
C SER A 84 -5.18 -1.95 -11.54
N PRO A 85 -6.36 -1.75 -12.14
CA PRO A 85 -6.73 -0.45 -12.71
C PRO A 85 -6.84 0.62 -11.60
N PRO A 86 -6.50 1.91 -11.87
CA PRO A 86 -6.00 2.44 -13.14
C PRO A 86 -4.49 2.25 -13.31
N GLU A 87 -4.11 1.65 -14.44
CA GLU A 87 -2.72 1.54 -14.89
C GLU A 87 -2.08 2.93 -15.15
N PRO A 88 -0.73 3.06 -15.12
CA PRO A 88 0.28 1.99 -15.08
C PRO A 88 0.92 1.71 -13.72
N TYR A 89 0.53 2.43 -12.67
CA TYR A 89 1.24 2.38 -11.38
C TYR A 89 0.40 1.85 -10.22
N HIS A 90 -0.80 1.36 -10.48
CA HIS A 90 -1.73 0.88 -9.46
C HIS A 90 -1.65 -0.63 -9.35
N TYR A 91 -1.50 -1.12 -8.13
CA TYR A 91 -1.32 -2.52 -7.80
C TYR A 91 -2.08 -2.85 -6.53
N ASP A 92 -2.56 -4.07 -6.43
CA ASP A 92 -3.19 -4.58 -5.21
C ASP A 92 -2.20 -5.50 -4.50
N VAL A 93 -2.01 -5.30 -3.20
CA VAL A 93 -1.36 -6.26 -2.33
C VAL A 93 -2.43 -7.21 -1.80
N LEU A 94 -2.33 -8.50 -2.17
CA LEU A 94 -3.27 -9.52 -1.72
C LEU A 94 -2.98 -9.90 -0.26
N LEU A 95 -3.93 -9.64 0.62
CA LEU A 95 -3.88 -9.93 2.05
C LEU A 95 -4.39 -11.35 2.37
N GLY A 96 -5.10 -11.96 1.44
CA GLY A 96 -5.68 -13.30 1.52
C GLY A 96 -7.17 -13.30 1.89
N THR A 97 -7.73 -14.48 2.13
CA THR A 97 -9.18 -14.68 2.35
C THR A 97 -9.68 -14.23 3.72
N GLU A 98 -8.79 -13.97 4.67
CA GLU A 98 -9.13 -13.56 6.03
C GLU A 98 -8.36 -12.30 6.43
N LEU A 99 -9.09 -11.24 6.75
CA LEU A 99 -8.52 -9.99 7.25
C LEU A 99 -8.43 -10.02 8.77
N THR A 100 -7.23 -10.24 9.30
CA THR A 100 -6.98 -10.25 10.75
C THR A 100 -5.97 -9.17 11.15
N PRO A 101 -5.98 -8.69 12.41
CA PRO A 101 -4.98 -7.75 12.89
C PRO A 101 -3.54 -8.24 12.70
N ALA A 102 -3.30 -9.56 12.77
CA ALA A 102 -1.99 -10.15 12.54
C ALA A 102 -1.52 -10.04 11.08
N VAL A 103 -2.44 -10.17 10.12
CA VAL A 103 -2.15 -9.97 8.69
C VAL A 103 -1.78 -8.52 8.42
N VAL A 104 -2.58 -7.59 8.94
CA VAL A 104 -2.30 -6.15 8.82
C VAL A 104 -0.99 -5.78 9.50
N GLU A 105 -0.73 -6.27 10.70
CA GLU A 105 0.55 -6.03 11.37
C GLU A 105 1.76 -6.56 10.60
N ARG A 106 1.60 -7.68 9.89
CA ARG A 106 2.65 -8.24 9.03
C ARG A 106 2.86 -7.34 7.81
N PHE A 107 1.77 -6.92 7.17
CA PHE A 107 1.78 -5.97 6.05
C PHE A 107 2.47 -4.66 6.44
N GLU A 108 2.07 -4.04 7.55
CA GLU A 108 2.63 -2.78 8.01
C GLU A 108 4.13 -2.86 8.33
N ARG A 109 4.65 -4.04 8.71
CA ARG A 109 6.09 -4.23 8.99
C ARG A 109 6.96 -4.26 7.73
N CYS A 110 6.39 -4.52 6.56
CA CYS A 110 7.11 -4.46 5.29
C CYS A 110 7.51 -3.03 4.94
N PHE A 111 6.77 -2.04 5.44
CA PHE A 111 6.98 -0.64 5.09
C PHE A 111 7.91 0.06 6.08
N GLY A 112 8.88 0.80 5.56
CA GLY A 112 9.76 1.66 6.34
C GLY A 112 9.02 2.83 7.00
N ASP A 113 9.81 3.75 7.56
CA ASP A 113 9.29 4.95 8.21
C ASP A 113 8.56 5.88 7.22
N ALA A 114 7.60 6.65 7.75
CA ALA A 114 6.90 7.65 6.98
C ALA A 114 7.84 8.80 6.59
N ARG A 115 7.91 9.09 5.28
CA ARG A 115 8.71 10.16 4.69
C ARG A 115 7.79 11.25 4.14
N ARG A 116 8.23 12.51 4.18
CA ARG A 116 7.47 13.64 3.61
C ARG A 116 7.56 13.58 2.09
N ASN A 117 6.43 13.73 1.40
CA ASN A 117 6.40 13.73 -0.05
C ASN A 117 7.23 14.92 -0.60
N PRO A 118 8.26 14.66 -1.44
CA PRO A 118 9.17 15.69 -1.95
C PRO A 118 8.48 16.72 -2.85
N ALA A 119 7.30 16.40 -3.40
CA ALA A 119 6.49 17.36 -4.16
C ALA A 119 5.96 18.53 -3.30
N TRP A 120 5.92 18.39 -1.97
CA TRP A 120 5.44 19.41 -1.01
C TRP A 120 6.55 20.21 -0.33
N THR A 121 7.78 20.10 -0.83
CA THR A 121 8.96 20.84 -0.34
C THR A 121 9.30 22.06 -1.19
N ARG A 122 8.47 22.39 -2.19
CA ARG A 122 8.54 23.63 -2.96
C ARG A 122 7.86 24.79 -2.25
#